data_AF-A0A853IGR4-F1
#
_entry.id   AF-A0A853IGR4-F1
#
_cell.length_a   1.000
_cell.length_b   1.000
_cell.length_c   1.000
_cell.angle_alpha   90.00
_cell.angle_beta   90.00
_cell.angle_gamma   90.00
#
_symmetry.space_group_name_H-M   'P 1'
#
loop_
_entity.id
_entity.type
_entity.pdbx_description
1 polymer ?
#
loop_
_entity_poly.entity_id
_entity_poly.type
_entity_poly.pdbx_seq_one_letter_code
_entity_poly.pdbx_strand_id
1 'polypeptide(L)'
;MLTKLSKIRTYIAVIIPALLAFSNSHGSTVHPVDVLVLYTDAAKTFLDKKSIKVEDEINGYITFSNEVFKRSQVNMQYNLVYQGYADWLSSIKESSSSNLGKVVNDQRVHQLRSYFGADLVVVLTKSSYQGGIARGVDTTRREVLDGEFDLRHKISPFALVGVSPSKGVDAGSEEQQRYQAKANFLHEVGHAMGLGHDFETDFYYLDTSFTDAIEKKAEEQRKKYLEENNLLSFVEFSLKDEYQGAKYEKILELYNKYLIKHNARSEESFQRELVEEYIGGIYKYSTGFKIYKNEKSYGTIMSYAQNLPYFSNPNIKCSSEDLSETGIVCGSADDNAAKSLNLSAPSISNFCSASKRDRSDLSMNFELVKLIPESEAETIDFDFNHAYYNEFSSKDQFGIYPWNKTGILNFDTENKQVVDDEGNSSTEKTNVLTVQDSKYFPAVGFELSCVAEKKKVFAIGASVKSAKPGKSTLWLYYELAALDLETDTQVKKWLKLDEKDTNNKQFTDLEAGIRLPDNITVVRLAITSTDDNTLIIDSLAVAKEK
;
A
#
# COMPACT_ATOMS: atom_id res chain seq x y z
N MET A 1 -27.34 56.67 17.10
CA MET A 1 -26.66 57.02 18.36
C MET A 1 -27.62 56.72 19.50
N LEU A 2 -27.40 55.62 20.25
CA LEU A 2 -27.85 55.33 21.63
C LEU A 2 -29.40 55.32 21.88
N THR A 3 -30.06 54.40 22.59
CA THR A 3 -29.67 53.57 23.75
C THR A 3 -30.80 52.59 24.12
N LYS A 4 -30.39 51.38 24.55
CA LYS A 4 -30.90 50.54 25.67
C LYS A 4 -32.41 50.20 25.76
N LEU A 5 -32.71 48.92 25.53
CA LEU A 5 -33.91 48.24 26.00
C LEU A 5 -33.68 47.57 27.37
N SER A 6 -34.67 47.75 28.24
CA SER A 6 -34.73 47.29 29.63
C SER A 6 -35.21 45.85 29.76
N LYS A 7 -34.66 45.21 30.80
CA LYS A 7 -34.94 43.87 31.33
C LYS A 7 -36.42 43.61 31.60
N ILE A 8 -36.90 42.42 31.20
CA ILE A 8 -38.05 41.74 31.83
C ILE A 8 -37.56 40.35 32.26
N ARG A 9 -37.63 40.08 33.56
CA ARG A 9 -37.41 38.77 34.17
C ARG A 9 -38.75 38.03 34.20
N THR A 10 -38.82 36.88 33.54
CA THR A 10 -39.90 35.90 33.71
C THR A 10 -39.28 34.58 34.14
N TYR A 11 -39.68 34.10 35.31
CA TYR A 11 -39.36 32.78 35.82
C TYR A 11 -40.17 31.74 35.04
N ILE A 12 -39.49 30.78 34.40
CA ILE A 12 -40.09 29.54 33.91
C ILE A 12 -39.39 28.40 34.63
N ALA A 13 -40.19 27.62 35.37
CA ALA A 13 -39.78 26.35 35.95
C ALA A 13 -39.46 25.36 34.82
N VAL A 14 -38.22 24.91 34.76
CA VAL A 14 -37.80 23.85 33.82
C VAL A 14 -38.12 22.51 34.47
N ILE A 15 -39.18 21.87 34.00
CA ILE A 15 -39.35 20.42 34.10
C ILE A 15 -38.30 19.83 33.17
N ILE A 16 -37.32 19.09 33.70
CA ILE A 16 -36.37 18.31 32.91
C ILE A 16 -37.06 16.99 32.56
N PRO A 17 -37.48 16.73 31.31
CA PRO A 17 -37.68 15.37 30.88
C PRO A 17 -36.28 14.78 30.70
N ALA A 18 -36.01 13.66 31.37
CA ALA A 18 -34.88 12.81 31.01
C ALA A 18 -35.13 12.30 29.58
N LEU A 19 -34.69 13.07 28.58
CA LEU A 19 -34.45 12.55 27.24
C LEU A 19 -33.29 11.57 27.38
N LEU A 20 -33.59 10.28 27.40
CA LEU A 20 -32.69 9.27 26.89
C LEU A 20 -32.40 9.67 25.45
N ALA A 21 -31.31 10.39 25.24
CA ALA A 21 -30.69 10.49 23.93
C ALA A 21 -30.23 9.07 23.60
N PHE A 22 -31.09 8.32 22.90
CA PHE A 22 -30.60 7.28 22.03
C PHE A 22 -29.72 8.01 21.02
N SER A 23 -28.41 7.97 21.27
CA SER A 23 -27.43 8.19 20.22
C SER A 23 -27.80 7.21 19.13
N ASN A 24 -28.50 7.68 18.10
CA ASN A 24 -28.53 7.00 16.82
C ASN A 24 -27.05 6.96 16.40
N SER A 25 -26.39 5.84 16.70
CA SER A 25 -25.19 5.43 15.98
C SER A 25 -25.64 5.46 14.52
N HIS A 26 -25.28 6.52 13.80
CA HIS A 26 -25.37 6.50 12.36
C HIS A 26 -24.55 5.29 11.98
N GLY A 27 -25.22 4.20 11.57
CA GLY A 27 -24.54 2.98 11.16
C GLY A 27 -23.57 3.41 10.08
N SER A 28 -22.27 3.35 10.37
CA SER A 28 -21.26 3.72 9.40
C SER A 28 -21.51 2.89 8.15
N THR A 29 -21.59 3.55 6.99
CA THR A 29 -21.79 2.87 5.72
C THR A 29 -20.74 1.78 5.58
N VAL A 30 -21.17 0.54 5.37
CA VAL A 30 -20.24 -0.57 5.11
C VAL A 30 -19.75 -0.45 3.68
N HIS A 31 -18.44 -0.37 3.50
CA HIS A 31 -17.78 -0.26 2.20
C HIS A 31 -17.40 -1.66 1.68
N PRO A 32 -17.98 -2.11 0.55
CA PRO A 32 -17.54 -3.34 -0.09
C PRO A 32 -16.16 -3.14 -0.70
N VAL A 33 -15.22 -4.02 -0.37
CA VAL A 33 -13.87 -4.04 -0.93
C VAL A 33 -13.77 -5.29 -1.81
N ASP A 34 -13.56 -5.08 -3.10
CA ASP A 34 -13.56 -6.16 -4.08
C ASP A 34 -12.20 -6.87 -4.08
N VAL A 35 -12.22 -8.17 -3.79
CA VAL A 35 -11.01 -8.99 -3.65
C VAL A 35 -10.96 -10.02 -4.77
N LEU A 36 -9.82 -10.10 -5.44
CA LEU A 36 -9.50 -11.14 -6.41
C LEU A 36 -8.46 -12.09 -5.81
N VAL A 37 -8.74 -13.40 -5.85
CA VAL A 37 -7.83 -14.42 -5.29
C VAL A 37 -7.35 -15.41 -6.35
N LEU A 38 -6.06 -15.39 -6.66
CA LEU A 38 -5.44 -16.40 -7.52
C LEU A 38 -4.72 -17.45 -6.68
N TYR A 39 -4.49 -18.64 -7.22
CA TYR A 39 -3.68 -19.66 -6.55
C TYR A 39 -2.73 -20.37 -7.51
N THR A 40 -1.53 -20.65 -7.02
CA THR A 40 -0.47 -21.34 -7.78
C THR A 40 -0.57 -22.86 -7.66
N ASP A 41 0.20 -23.56 -8.49
CA ASP A 41 0.44 -25.00 -8.37
C ASP A 41 0.86 -25.43 -6.96
N ALA A 42 1.69 -24.60 -6.30
CA ALA A 42 2.24 -24.91 -5.00
C ALA A 42 1.15 -24.90 -3.91
N ALA A 43 0.26 -23.91 -3.95
CA ALA A 43 -0.90 -23.85 -3.06
C ALA A 43 -1.86 -25.01 -3.33
N LYS A 44 -2.22 -25.24 -4.61
CA LYS A 44 -3.13 -26.32 -5.00
C LYS A 44 -2.62 -27.68 -4.54
N THR A 45 -1.35 -27.99 -4.83
CA THR A 45 -0.72 -29.26 -4.45
C THR A 45 -0.70 -29.46 -2.94
N PHE A 46 -0.49 -28.38 -2.16
CA PHE A 46 -0.50 -28.46 -0.70
C PHE A 46 -1.90 -28.80 -0.18
N LEU A 47 -2.93 -28.09 -0.65
CA LEU A 47 -4.31 -28.27 -0.21
C LEU A 47 -4.90 -29.61 -0.67
N ASP A 48 -4.60 -30.05 -1.90
CA ASP A 48 -5.00 -31.37 -2.41
C ASP A 48 -4.46 -32.51 -1.52
N LYS A 49 -3.20 -32.42 -1.06
CA LYS A 49 -2.59 -33.40 -0.13
C LYS A 49 -3.31 -33.45 1.22
N LYS A 50 -3.94 -32.35 1.61
CA LYS A 50 -4.77 -32.24 2.82
C LYS A 50 -6.24 -32.58 2.57
N SER A 51 -6.60 -32.96 1.34
CA SER A 51 -7.99 -33.18 0.93
C SER A 51 -8.88 -31.93 1.13
N ILE A 52 -8.29 -30.74 1.03
CA ILE A 52 -8.98 -29.45 1.12
C ILE A 52 -9.18 -28.90 -0.29
N LYS A 53 -10.41 -28.54 -0.65
CA LYS A 53 -10.68 -27.82 -1.90
C LYS A 53 -10.23 -26.37 -1.77
N VAL A 54 -9.51 -25.87 -2.78
CA VAL A 54 -8.92 -24.51 -2.74
C VAL A 54 -10.02 -23.45 -2.62
N GLU A 55 -11.15 -23.66 -3.29
CA GLU A 55 -12.29 -22.75 -3.28
C GLU A 55 -12.93 -22.64 -1.88
N ASP A 56 -13.02 -23.75 -1.15
CA ASP A 56 -13.53 -23.76 0.22
C ASP A 56 -12.58 -23.02 1.17
N GLU A 57 -11.27 -23.17 0.97
CA GLU A 57 -10.26 -22.47 1.76
C GLU A 57 -10.27 -20.95 1.48
N ILE A 58 -10.40 -20.53 0.21
CA ILE A 58 -10.56 -19.12 -0.17
C ILE A 58 -11.81 -18.51 0.46
N ASN A 59 -12.95 -19.19 0.37
CA ASN A 59 -14.18 -18.75 1.03
C ASN A 59 -14.00 -18.64 2.56
N GLY A 60 -13.21 -19.54 3.14
CA GLY A 60 -12.79 -19.49 4.54
C GLY A 60 -12.00 -18.22 4.89
N TYR A 61 -11.08 -17.78 4.03
CA TYR A 61 -10.33 -16.51 4.21
C TYR A 61 -11.25 -15.30 4.18
N ILE A 62 -12.17 -15.22 3.21
CA ILE A 62 -13.11 -14.11 3.06
C ILE A 62 -14.08 -14.05 4.25
N THR A 63 -14.64 -15.20 4.65
CA THR A 63 -15.56 -15.29 5.80
C THR A 63 -14.87 -14.86 7.09
N PHE A 64 -13.68 -15.41 7.36
CA PHE A 64 -12.87 -15.04 8.52
C PHE A 64 -12.59 -13.54 8.55
N SER A 65 -12.16 -12.97 7.43
CA SER A 65 -11.84 -11.54 7.32
C SER A 65 -13.05 -10.65 7.65
N ASN A 66 -14.22 -10.98 7.10
CA ASN A 66 -15.46 -10.26 7.37
C ASN A 66 -15.92 -10.38 8.82
N GLU A 67 -15.73 -11.55 9.45
CA GLU A 67 -15.98 -11.70 10.89
C GLU A 67 -15.06 -10.83 11.73
N VAL A 68 -13.76 -10.78 11.40
CA VAL A 68 -12.78 -9.93 12.09
C VAL A 68 -13.15 -8.45 11.94
N PHE A 69 -13.51 -7.99 10.73
CA PHE A 69 -13.98 -6.61 10.54
C PHE A 69 -15.17 -6.28 11.43
N LYS A 70 -16.18 -7.16 11.47
CA LYS A 70 -17.35 -6.99 12.33
C LYS A 70 -16.98 -6.95 13.82
N ARG A 71 -16.14 -7.88 14.28
CA ARG A 71 -15.66 -7.96 15.67
C ARG A 71 -14.89 -6.71 16.08
N SER A 72 -14.14 -6.12 15.15
CA SER A 72 -13.34 -4.91 15.37
C SER A 72 -14.07 -3.58 15.12
N GLN A 73 -15.36 -3.62 14.76
CA GLN A 73 -16.14 -2.44 14.37
C GLN A 73 -15.53 -1.68 13.18
N VAL A 74 -15.03 -2.43 12.20
CA VAL A 74 -14.57 -1.91 10.92
C VAL A 74 -15.74 -1.88 9.93
N ASN A 75 -15.94 -0.75 9.24
CA ASN A 75 -17.01 -0.50 8.28
C ASN A 75 -16.65 -0.99 6.87
N MET A 76 -16.01 -2.15 6.75
CA MET A 76 -15.64 -2.76 5.48
C MET A 76 -16.14 -4.21 5.41
N GLN A 77 -16.31 -4.67 4.18
CA GLN A 77 -16.64 -6.06 3.90
C GLN A 77 -15.93 -6.49 2.61
N TYR A 78 -15.18 -7.58 2.65
CA TYR A 78 -14.65 -8.22 1.46
C TYR A 78 -15.76 -8.85 0.63
N ASN A 79 -15.72 -8.53 -0.66
CA ASN A 79 -16.53 -9.12 -1.71
C ASN A 79 -15.60 -9.88 -2.67
N LEU A 80 -15.71 -11.21 -2.73
CA LEU A 80 -14.89 -12.02 -3.62
C LEU A 80 -15.42 -11.90 -5.05
N VAL A 81 -14.77 -11.10 -5.88
CA VAL A 81 -15.19 -10.84 -7.27
C VAL A 81 -14.66 -11.88 -8.26
N TYR A 82 -13.54 -12.51 -7.93
CA TYR A 82 -12.97 -13.59 -8.73
C TYR A 82 -12.06 -14.48 -7.91
N GLN A 83 -12.07 -15.77 -8.23
CA GLN A 83 -11.03 -16.70 -7.84
C GLN A 83 -10.61 -17.59 -9.00
N GLY A 84 -9.33 -17.96 -9.10
CA GLY A 84 -8.90 -18.82 -10.20
C GLY A 84 -7.49 -19.38 -10.10
N TYR A 85 -7.30 -20.53 -10.75
CA TYR A 85 -6.00 -21.17 -10.88
C TYR A 85 -5.09 -20.38 -11.83
N ALA A 86 -3.86 -20.11 -11.40
CA ALA A 86 -2.86 -19.37 -12.17
C ALA A 86 -1.64 -20.24 -12.49
N ASP A 87 -1.77 -21.11 -13.49
CA ASP A 87 -0.69 -22.00 -13.97
C ASP A 87 0.53 -21.24 -14.52
N TRP A 88 0.30 -20.06 -15.11
CA TRP A 88 1.37 -19.19 -15.59
C TRP A 88 2.26 -18.63 -14.46
N LEU A 89 1.76 -18.65 -13.21
CA LEU A 89 2.52 -18.29 -12.02
C LEU A 89 3.24 -19.51 -11.38
N SER A 90 3.37 -20.64 -12.10
CA SER A 90 3.98 -21.88 -11.60
C SER A 90 5.40 -21.72 -11.07
N SER A 91 6.15 -20.69 -11.46
CA SER A 91 7.49 -20.39 -10.90
C SER A 91 7.44 -19.88 -9.46
N ILE A 92 6.28 -19.42 -8.99
CA ILE A 92 6.07 -18.92 -7.62
C ILE A 92 5.77 -20.12 -6.71
N LYS A 93 6.80 -20.58 -6.00
CA LYS A 93 6.71 -21.75 -5.11
C LYS A 93 6.49 -21.39 -3.65
N GLU A 94 6.81 -20.17 -3.24
CA GLU A 94 6.64 -19.68 -1.88
C GLU A 94 6.49 -18.16 -1.80
N SER A 95 6.03 -17.64 -0.66
CA SER A 95 5.93 -16.20 -0.39
C SER A 95 7.32 -15.58 -0.15
N SER A 96 7.72 -14.63 -0.98
CA SER A 96 8.97 -13.86 -0.83
C SER A 96 8.88 -12.54 -1.59
N SER A 97 9.69 -11.54 -1.23
CA SER A 97 9.70 -10.22 -1.90
C SER A 97 9.99 -10.34 -3.40
N SER A 98 10.89 -11.23 -3.80
CA SER A 98 11.18 -11.49 -5.21
C SER A 98 9.97 -12.08 -5.94
N ASN A 99 9.26 -13.03 -5.34
CA ASN A 99 8.07 -13.62 -5.97
C ASN A 99 6.88 -12.66 -5.96
N LEU A 100 6.72 -11.83 -4.92
CA LEU A 100 5.72 -10.76 -4.92
C LEU A 100 5.99 -9.75 -6.05
N GLY A 101 7.25 -9.39 -6.27
CA GLY A 101 7.65 -8.56 -7.41
C GLY A 101 7.26 -9.16 -8.77
N LYS A 102 7.30 -10.50 -8.91
CA LYS A 102 6.79 -11.18 -10.12
C LYS A 102 5.27 -11.06 -10.27
N VAL A 103 4.51 -11.17 -9.17
CA VAL A 103 3.04 -11.00 -9.19
C VAL A 103 2.67 -9.56 -9.55
N VAL A 104 3.28 -8.58 -8.88
CA VAL A 104 3.00 -7.16 -9.04
C VAL A 104 3.38 -6.65 -10.43
N ASN A 105 4.29 -7.33 -11.12
CA ASN A 105 4.71 -7.02 -12.49
C ASN A 105 4.18 -8.05 -13.51
N ASP A 106 3.19 -8.87 -13.16
CA ASP A 106 2.55 -9.78 -14.11
C ASP A 106 1.39 -9.08 -14.84
N GLN A 107 1.53 -8.93 -16.15
CA GLN A 107 0.52 -8.30 -17.01
C GLN A 107 -0.86 -8.95 -16.88
N ARG A 108 -0.92 -10.29 -16.81
CA ARG A 108 -2.20 -11.02 -16.79
C ARG A 108 -2.89 -10.85 -15.44
N VAL A 109 -2.15 -10.74 -14.35
CA VAL A 109 -2.72 -10.41 -13.03
C VAL A 109 -3.37 -9.02 -13.05
N HIS A 110 -2.68 -8.00 -13.59
CA HIS A 110 -3.24 -6.65 -13.76
C HIS A 110 -4.47 -6.60 -14.67
N GLN A 111 -4.45 -7.37 -15.77
CA GLN A 111 -5.61 -7.53 -16.65
C GLN A 111 -6.80 -8.14 -15.92
N LEU A 112 -6.60 -9.16 -15.09
CA LEU A 112 -7.67 -9.76 -14.29
C LEU A 112 -8.19 -8.78 -13.24
N ARG A 113 -7.29 -8.08 -12.54
CA ARG A 113 -7.65 -7.07 -11.55
C ARG A 113 -8.54 -5.98 -12.15
N SER A 114 -8.11 -5.39 -13.27
CA SER A 114 -8.89 -4.39 -14.01
C SER A 114 -10.13 -4.96 -14.70
N TYR A 115 -10.16 -6.24 -15.05
CA TYR A 115 -11.35 -6.85 -15.64
C TYR A 115 -12.47 -7.04 -14.61
N PHE A 116 -12.12 -7.49 -13.40
CA PHE A 116 -13.06 -7.76 -12.31
C PHE A 116 -13.25 -6.57 -11.36
N GLY A 117 -12.56 -5.44 -11.60
CA GLY A 117 -12.62 -4.27 -10.74
C GLY A 117 -12.12 -4.51 -9.31
N ALA A 118 -11.17 -5.42 -9.14
CA ALA A 118 -10.70 -5.79 -7.81
C ALA A 118 -9.85 -4.70 -7.18
N ASP A 119 -10.26 -4.22 -6.01
CA ASP A 119 -9.49 -3.27 -5.19
C ASP A 119 -8.19 -3.91 -4.71
N LEU A 120 -8.28 -5.17 -4.27
CA LEU A 120 -7.19 -5.94 -3.68
C LEU A 120 -6.97 -7.24 -4.45
N VAL A 121 -5.70 -7.64 -4.62
CA VAL A 121 -5.34 -8.91 -5.25
C VAL A 121 -4.53 -9.75 -4.29
N VAL A 122 -4.93 -11.01 -4.11
CA VAL A 122 -4.20 -11.98 -3.30
C VAL A 122 -3.80 -13.17 -4.15
N VAL A 123 -2.54 -13.55 -4.13
CA VAL A 123 -2.05 -14.79 -4.74
C VAL A 123 -1.70 -15.77 -3.64
N LEU A 124 -2.32 -16.93 -3.67
CA LEU A 124 -2.04 -18.04 -2.76
C LEU A 124 -0.91 -18.90 -3.28
N THR A 125 0.05 -19.19 -2.42
CA THR A 125 1.19 -20.07 -2.67
C THR A 125 1.44 -20.97 -1.45
N LYS A 126 2.48 -21.81 -1.47
CA LYS A 126 2.93 -22.52 -0.26
C LYS A 126 3.68 -21.53 0.65
N SER A 127 3.55 -21.61 1.97
CA SER A 127 4.23 -20.64 2.84
C SER A 127 5.75 -20.76 2.81
N SER A 128 6.42 -19.61 2.93
CA SER A 128 7.80 -19.52 3.37
C SER A 128 7.89 -19.41 4.91
N TYR A 129 8.99 -18.88 5.44
CA TYR A 129 9.20 -18.65 6.87
C TYR A 129 8.24 -17.60 7.47
N GLN A 130 7.76 -16.62 6.67
CA GLN A 130 7.00 -15.46 7.17
C GLN A 130 5.48 -15.54 6.96
N GLY A 131 4.92 -16.66 6.47
CA GLY A 131 3.46 -16.82 6.33
C GLY A 131 2.87 -16.12 5.09
N GLY A 132 3.40 -14.96 4.71
CA GLY A 132 2.98 -14.18 3.56
C GLY A 132 3.92 -13.00 3.30
N ILE A 133 3.57 -12.19 2.31
CA ILE A 133 4.14 -10.87 2.08
C ILE A 133 3.16 -10.03 1.24
N ALA A 134 2.93 -8.79 1.61
CA ALA A 134 2.16 -7.84 0.82
C ALA A 134 2.93 -6.58 0.44
N ARG A 135 2.42 -5.91 -0.59
CA ARG A 135 2.77 -4.52 -0.89
C ARG A 135 1.66 -3.64 -0.34
N GLY A 136 2.05 -2.78 0.59
CA GLY A 136 1.20 -1.79 1.24
C GLY A 136 1.60 -0.36 0.94
N VAL A 137 1.09 0.55 1.76
CA VAL A 137 1.71 1.86 1.95
C VAL A 137 3.17 1.61 2.29
N ASP A 138 4.06 2.09 1.44
CA ASP A 138 5.48 1.82 1.51
C ASP A 138 5.99 2.21 2.90
N THR A 139 6.28 1.21 3.74
CA THR A 139 6.79 1.43 5.10
C THR A 139 8.13 2.16 5.08
N THR A 140 8.79 2.29 3.93
CA THR A 140 10.06 3.00 3.78
C THR A 140 9.91 4.49 3.47
N ARG A 141 8.69 4.99 3.18
CA ARG A 141 8.44 6.43 3.10
C ARG A 141 8.08 6.98 4.47
N ARG A 142 8.93 7.91 4.92
CA ARG A 142 8.99 8.54 6.26
C ARG A 142 7.80 9.43 6.64
N GLU A 143 6.76 9.45 5.83
CA GLU A 143 5.68 10.42 5.94
C GLU A 143 4.37 9.67 6.14
N VAL A 144 3.75 9.90 7.30
CA VAL A 144 2.36 9.58 7.54
C VAL A 144 1.56 10.24 6.42
N LEU A 145 0.87 9.44 5.61
CA LEU A 145 0.12 9.95 4.47
C LEU A 145 -1.19 10.64 4.87
N ASP A 146 -1.47 10.73 6.17
CA ASP A 146 -2.66 11.33 6.78
C ASP A 146 -3.97 10.88 6.11
N GLY A 147 -4.01 9.63 5.63
CA GLY A 147 -5.18 9.02 4.99
C GLY A 147 -5.20 9.03 3.46
N GLU A 148 -4.22 9.65 2.81
CA GLU A 148 -4.18 9.78 1.36
C GLU A 148 -3.41 8.63 0.70
N PHE A 149 -4.06 7.91 -0.22
CA PHE A 149 -3.38 6.92 -1.06
C PHE A 149 -2.98 7.54 -2.39
N ASP A 150 -1.66 7.66 -2.60
CA ASP A 150 -1.09 8.05 -3.89
C ASP A 150 -1.38 7.02 -5.03
N LEU A 151 -1.00 7.37 -6.25
CA LEU A 151 -1.20 6.51 -7.42
C LEU A 151 -0.49 5.15 -7.30
N ARG A 152 0.70 5.09 -6.66
CA ARG A 152 1.47 3.85 -6.50
C ARG A 152 0.70 2.88 -5.61
N HIS A 153 0.17 3.35 -4.48
CA HIS A 153 -0.61 2.51 -3.56
C HIS A 153 -1.84 1.91 -4.23
N LYS A 154 -2.53 2.67 -5.08
CA LYS A 154 -3.70 2.19 -5.82
C LYS A 154 -3.32 1.21 -6.94
N ILE A 155 -2.13 1.32 -7.53
CA ILE A 155 -1.65 0.39 -8.57
C ILE A 155 -1.16 -0.93 -7.97
N SER A 156 -0.62 -0.94 -6.75
CA SER A 156 0.09 -2.09 -6.17
C SER A 156 -0.49 -2.75 -4.89
N PRO A 157 -1.81 -2.77 -4.60
CA PRO A 157 -2.34 -3.42 -3.40
C PRO A 157 -2.45 -4.95 -3.58
N PHE A 158 -1.28 -5.60 -3.65
CA PHE A 158 -1.11 -7.03 -3.87
C PHE A 158 -0.57 -7.73 -2.63
N ALA A 159 -1.07 -8.94 -2.37
CA ALA A 159 -0.54 -9.85 -1.36
C ALA A 159 -0.16 -11.20 -1.98
N LEU A 160 0.91 -11.82 -1.47
CA LEU A 160 1.34 -13.17 -1.77
C LEU A 160 1.35 -13.98 -0.46
N VAL A 161 0.35 -14.83 -0.27
CA VAL A 161 0.05 -15.47 1.02
C VAL A 161 0.29 -16.98 0.95
N GLY A 162 0.90 -17.53 1.98
CA GLY A 162 1.09 -18.97 2.15
C GLY A 162 -0.16 -19.67 2.70
N VAL A 163 -0.57 -20.78 2.06
CA VAL A 163 -1.68 -21.63 2.55
C VAL A 163 -1.26 -22.66 3.61
N SER A 164 0.02 -22.69 3.98
CA SER A 164 0.57 -23.56 5.01
C SER A 164 1.06 -22.72 6.19
N PRO A 165 1.16 -23.28 7.41
CA PRO A 165 1.79 -22.56 8.50
C PRO A 165 3.24 -22.21 8.18
N SER A 166 3.73 -21.14 8.81
CA SER A 166 5.11 -20.67 8.73
C SER A 166 6.09 -21.76 9.17
N LYS A 167 7.19 -21.96 8.42
CA LYS A 167 8.23 -22.93 8.79
C LYS A 167 8.87 -22.54 10.12
N GLY A 168 8.94 -23.46 11.08
CA GLY A 168 9.61 -23.23 12.37
C GLY A 168 8.73 -22.70 13.49
N VAL A 169 7.45 -22.45 13.22
CA VAL A 169 6.44 -22.29 14.28
C VAL A 169 5.96 -23.69 14.66
N ASP A 170 5.95 -24.01 15.96
CA ASP A 170 5.34 -25.25 16.46
C ASP A 170 3.83 -25.13 16.21
N ALA A 171 3.40 -25.61 15.04
CA ALA A 171 2.19 -25.11 14.40
C ALA A 171 0.90 -25.65 15.04
N GLY A 172 1.02 -26.38 16.14
CA GLY A 172 -0.10 -26.92 16.89
C GLY A 172 -0.95 -27.89 16.07
N SER A 173 -2.21 -28.02 16.48
CA SER A 173 -3.22 -28.82 15.77
C SER A 173 -3.48 -28.31 14.34
N GLU A 174 -4.00 -29.15 13.46
CA GLU A 174 -4.37 -28.75 12.09
C GLU A 174 -5.37 -27.57 12.07
N GLU A 175 -6.25 -27.49 13.06
CA GLU A 175 -7.18 -26.36 13.23
C GLU A 175 -6.43 -25.04 13.50
N GLN A 176 -5.45 -25.05 14.40
CA GLN A 176 -4.61 -23.90 14.69
C GLN A 176 -3.79 -23.46 13.47
N GLN A 177 -3.28 -24.41 12.69
CA GLN A 177 -2.57 -24.12 11.43
C GLN A 177 -3.47 -23.40 10.42
N ARG A 178 -4.72 -23.84 10.31
CA ARG A 178 -5.70 -23.22 9.40
C ARG A 178 -6.14 -21.85 9.89
N TYR A 179 -6.31 -21.67 11.19
CA TYR A 179 -6.53 -20.34 11.75
C TYR A 179 -5.37 -19.41 11.45
N GLN A 180 -4.12 -19.84 11.68
CA GLN A 180 -2.93 -19.04 11.37
C GLN A 180 -2.85 -18.66 9.89
N ALA A 181 -3.17 -19.57 8.97
CA ALA A 181 -3.20 -19.25 7.54
C ALA A 181 -4.25 -18.16 7.22
N LYS A 182 -5.41 -18.18 7.88
CA LYS A 182 -6.45 -17.14 7.74
C LYS A 182 -6.04 -15.80 8.35
N ALA A 183 -5.40 -15.83 9.52
CA ALA A 183 -4.87 -14.65 10.17
C ALA A 183 -3.76 -14.00 9.32
N ASN A 184 -2.83 -14.81 8.78
CA ASN A 184 -1.80 -14.36 7.84
C ASN A 184 -2.39 -13.76 6.57
N PHE A 185 -3.42 -14.39 5.97
CA PHE A 185 -4.12 -13.80 4.83
C PHE A 185 -4.60 -12.38 5.14
N LEU A 186 -5.28 -12.20 6.28
CA LEU A 186 -5.81 -10.89 6.64
C LEU A 186 -4.71 -9.90 7.06
N HIS A 187 -3.62 -10.38 7.67
CA HIS A 187 -2.44 -9.59 8.03
C HIS A 187 -1.80 -8.97 6.78
N GLU A 188 -1.48 -9.79 5.79
CA GLU A 188 -0.86 -9.31 4.55
C GLU A 188 -1.78 -8.32 3.82
N VAL A 189 -3.07 -8.64 3.74
CA VAL A 189 -4.01 -7.72 3.10
C VAL A 189 -4.18 -6.44 3.95
N GLY A 190 -3.99 -6.51 5.27
CA GLY A 190 -3.88 -5.35 6.16
C GLY A 190 -2.78 -4.38 5.74
N HIS A 191 -1.59 -4.89 5.38
CA HIS A 191 -0.54 -4.05 4.81
C HIS A 191 -0.97 -3.40 3.49
N ALA A 192 -1.60 -4.16 2.59
CA ALA A 192 -2.14 -3.62 1.33
C ALA A 192 -3.18 -2.49 1.54
N MET A 193 -3.82 -2.45 2.71
CA MET A 193 -4.75 -1.41 3.16
C MET A 193 -4.09 -0.29 3.98
N GLY A 194 -2.77 -0.28 4.09
CA GLY A 194 -2.01 0.76 4.79
C GLY A 194 -1.85 0.57 6.29
N LEU A 195 -1.89 -0.67 6.79
CA LEU A 195 -1.57 -0.97 8.19
C LEU A 195 -0.10 -1.36 8.38
N GLY A 196 0.52 -0.90 9.46
CA GLY A 196 1.82 -1.36 9.97
C GLY A 196 1.67 -2.46 11.02
N HIS A 197 2.79 -2.97 11.54
CA HIS A 197 2.74 -3.98 12.60
C HIS A 197 2.42 -3.34 13.96
N ASP A 198 2.48 -4.13 15.05
CA ASP A 198 2.63 -3.57 16.38
C ASP A 198 4.02 -2.96 16.60
N PHE A 199 4.10 -1.97 17.49
CA PHE A 199 5.33 -1.23 17.78
C PHE A 199 6.56 -2.13 18.03
N GLU A 200 6.41 -3.21 18.81
CA GLU A 200 7.56 -4.05 19.16
C GLU A 200 8.04 -4.87 17.95
N THR A 201 7.12 -5.31 17.08
CA THR A 201 7.49 -5.96 15.81
C THR A 201 8.23 -4.99 14.88
N ASP A 202 7.70 -3.77 14.69
CA ASP A 202 8.34 -2.78 13.82
C ASP A 202 9.68 -2.29 14.39
N PHE A 203 9.77 -2.12 15.71
CA PHE A 203 11.03 -1.81 16.40
C PHE A 203 12.08 -2.91 16.20
N TYR A 204 11.69 -4.18 16.28
CA TYR A 204 12.60 -5.31 16.01
C TYR A 204 13.11 -5.32 14.56
N TYR A 205 12.25 -5.00 13.58
CA TYR A 205 12.69 -4.88 12.19
C TYR A 205 13.62 -3.67 11.99
N LEU A 206 13.36 -2.58 12.70
CA LEU A 206 14.23 -1.41 12.71
C LEU A 206 15.65 -1.75 13.18
N ASP A 207 15.73 -2.42 14.33
CA ASP A 207 16.99 -2.87 14.95
C ASP A 207 17.77 -3.85 14.07
N THR A 208 17.06 -4.76 13.37
CA THR A 208 17.72 -5.84 12.60
C THR A 208 18.00 -5.50 11.13
N SER A 209 17.26 -4.57 10.52
CA SER A 209 17.29 -4.34 9.07
C SER A 209 17.96 -3.04 8.66
N PHE A 210 18.14 -2.08 9.58
CA PHE A 210 18.61 -0.75 9.22
C PHE A 210 20.09 -0.57 9.52
N THR A 211 20.77 0.08 8.58
CA THR A 211 22.20 0.41 8.64
C THR A 211 22.52 1.28 9.86
N ASP A 212 23.74 1.19 10.39
CA ASP A 212 24.36 2.08 11.40
C ASP A 212 23.97 3.57 11.26
N ALA A 213 23.65 4.04 10.05
CA ALA A 213 23.23 5.41 9.77
C ALA A 213 21.92 5.84 10.44
N ILE A 214 20.92 4.96 10.59
CA ILE A 214 19.63 5.32 11.22
C ILE A 214 19.74 5.29 12.73
N GLU A 215 20.39 4.27 13.30
CA GLU A 215 20.76 4.25 14.71
C GLU A 215 21.59 5.48 15.07
N LYS A 216 22.58 5.84 14.24
CA LYS A 216 23.38 7.04 14.45
C LYS A 216 22.55 8.32 14.40
N LYS A 217 21.62 8.45 13.43
CA LYS A 217 20.74 9.62 13.35
C LYS A 217 19.79 9.68 14.55
N ALA A 218 19.23 8.54 14.97
CA ALA A 218 18.40 8.41 16.15
C ALA A 218 19.16 8.77 17.43
N GLU A 219 20.41 8.32 17.56
CA GLU A 219 21.28 8.64 18.68
C GLU A 219 21.68 10.12 18.67
N GLU A 220 21.96 10.71 17.51
CA GLU A 220 22.21 12.15 17.34
C GLU A 220 20.98 12.99 17.74
N GLN A 221 19.78 12.61 17.28
CA GLN A 221 18.52 13.25 17.66
C GLN A 221 18.26 13.12 19.17
N ARG A 222 18.47 11.92 19.73
CA ARG A 222 18.34 11.67 21.17
C ARG A 222 19.29 12.54 21.98
N LYS A 223 20.58 12.53 21.61
CA LYS A 223 21.63 13.29 22.29
C LYS A 223 21.31 14.77 22.26
N LYS A 224 20.94 15.30 21.09
CA LYS A 224 20.50 16.70 20.95
C LYS A 224 19.30 17.02 21.84
N TYR A 225 18.28 16.16 21.86
CA TYR A 225 17.10 16.36 22.71
C TYR A 225 17.45 16.36 24.21
N LEU A 226 18.31 15.44 24.66
CA LEU A 226 18.75 15.38 26.06
C LEU A 226 19.59 16.61 26.43
N GLU A 227 20.51 17.05 25.56
CA GLU A 227 21.32 18.25 25.76
C GLU A 227 20.46 19.52 25.84
N GLU A 228 19.51 19.70 24.92
CA GLU A 228 18.59 20.85 24.89
C GLU A 228 17.70 20.94 26.15
N ASN A 229 17.42 19.81 26.78
CA ASN A 229 16.60 19.72 28.00
C ASN A 229 17.42 19.53 29.28
N ASN A 230 18.77 19.55 29.20
CA ASN A 230 19.69 19.32 30.31
C ASN A 230 19.39 18.00 31.07
N LEU A 231 19.17 16.93 30.32
CA LEU A 231 18.85 15.59 30.81
C LEU A 231 20.05 14.66 30.68
N LEU A 232 20.17 13.71 31.61
CA LEU A 232 21.15 12.64 31.51
C LEU A 232 20.71 11.64 30.44
N SER A 233 21.67 11.11 29.68
CA SER A 233 21.48 9.91 28.88
C SER A 233 21.19 8.69 29.76
N PHE A 234 20.63 7.63 29.17
CA PHE A 234 20.41 6.37 29.88
C PHE A 234 21.72 5.84 30.50
N VAL A 235 22.83 5.93 29.77
CA VAL A 235 24.15 5.51 30.24
C VAL A 235 24.57 6.34 31.46
N GLU A 236 24.56 7.67 31.37
CA GLU A 236 24.92 8.55 32.49
C GLU A 236 24.00 8.38 33.70
N PHE A 237 22.70 8.17 33.45
CA PHE A 237 21.73 7.89 34.49
C PHE A 237 22.03 6.56 35.18
N SER A 238 22.31 5.50 34.41
CA SER A 238 22.58 4.14 34.90
C SER A 238 23.89 4.04 35.71
N LEU A 239 24.84 4.94 35.47
CA LEU A 239 26.14 4.98 36.17
C LEU A 239 26.08 5.61 37.56
N LYS A 240 24.93 6.16 37.99
CA LYS A 240 24.79 6.69 39.35
C LYS A 240 24.92 5.56 40.38
N ASP A 241 25.66 5.82 41.46
CA ASP A 241 25.93 4.85 42.53
C ASP A 241 24.66 4.21 43.11
N GLU A 242 23.55 4.96 43.15
CA GLU A 242 22.25 4.48 43.63
C GLU A 242 21.62 3.36 42.79
N TYR A 243 22.14 3.10 41.57
CA TYR A 243 21.63 2.06 40.67
C TYR A 243 22.62 0.92 40.43
N GLN A 244 23.80 0.95 41.06
CA GLN A 244 24.77 -0.15 40.92
C GLN A 244 24.17 -1.48 41.41
N GLY A 245 24.23 -2.50 40.56
CA GLY A 245 23.69 -3.84 40.84
C GLY A 245 22.19 -3.99 40.60
N ALA A 246 21.48 -2.94 40.19
CA ALA A 246 20.09 -3.06 39.72
C ALA A 246 20.02 -3.77 38.36
N LYS A 247 18.94 -4.51 38.12
CA LYS A 247 18.66 -5.10 36.81
C LYS A 247 18.30 -4.02 35.80
N TYR A 248 18.62 -4.25 34.52
CA TYR A 248 18.38 -3.32 33.42
C TYR A 248 16.94 -2.80 33.38
N GLU A 249 15.95 -3.69 33.52
CA GLU A 249 14.52 -3.35 33.47
C GLU A 249 14.14 -2.38 34.58
N LYS A 250 14.76 -2.53 35.76
CA LYS A 250 14.52 -1.62 36.89
C LYS A 250 15.14 -0.25 36.65
N ILE A 251 16.34 -0.21 36.05
CA ILE A 251 17.02 1.04 35.68
C ILE A 251 16.20 1.76 34.61
N LEU A 252 15.68 1.04 33.61
CA LEU A 252 14.83 1.61 32.56
C LEU A 252 13.52 2.18 33.11
N GLU A 253 12.86 1.48 34.05
CA GLU A 253 11.68 2.01 34.74
C GLU A 253 11.99 3.33 35.48
N LEU A 254 13.12 3.39 36.19
CA LEU A 254 13.55 4.57 36.94
C LEU A 254 13.96 5.72 36.00
N TYR A 255 14.62 5.41 34.89
CA TYR A 255 14.99 6.38 33.86
C TYR A 255 13.75 7.01 33.22
N ASN A 256 12.73 6.21 32.89
CA ASN A 256 11.46 6.73 32.37
C ASN A 256 10.76 7.67 33.38
N LYS A 257 10.78 7.33 34.67
CA LYS A 257 10.27 8.24 35.73
C LYS A 257 11.09 9.52 35.82
N TYR A 258 12.41 9.44 35.64
CA TYR A 258 13.29 10.61 35.57
C TYR A 258 12.93 11.51 34.40
N LEU A 259 12.74 10.96 33.19
CA LEU A 259 12.34 11.71 32.01
C LEU A 259 10.98 12.41 32.23
N ILE A 260 9.95 11.66 32.66
CA ILE A 260 8.61 12.20 32.91
C ILE A 260 8.64 13.31 33.97
N LYS A 261 9.41 13.14 35.05
CA LYS A 261 9.55 14.16 36.11
C LYS A 261 10.10 15.49 35.58
N HIS A 262 10.87 15.47 34.50
CA HIS A 262 11.43 16.66 33.85
C HIS A 262 10.62 17.11 32.62
N ASN A 263 9.35 16.68 32.51
CA ASN A 263 8.49 16.94 31.34
C ASN A 263 9.11 16.47 30.01
N ALA A 264 10.01 15.49 30.07
CA ALA A 264 10.59 14.86 28.90
C ALA A 264 9.76 13.64 28.49
N ARG A 265 9.84 13.29 27.20
CA ARG A 265 9.23 12.06 26.67
C ARG A 265 9.89 10.85 27.30
N SER A 266 9.14 9.77 27.52
CA SER A 266 9.72 8.49 27.94
C SER A 266 10.59 7.91 26.83
N GLU A 267 11.48 6.99 27.19
CA GLU A 267 12.31 6.21 26.26
C GLU A 267 11.45 5.51 25.20
N GLU A 268 10.35 4.88 25.63
CA GLU A 268 9.40 4.23 24.72
C GLU A 268 8.74 5.23 23.78
N SER A 269 8.36 6.43 24.26
CA SER A 269 7.78 7.46 23.41
C SER A 269 8.77 7.96 22.35
N PHE A 270 10.05 8.05 22.69
CA PHE A 270 11.10 8.40 21.73
C PHE A 270 11.31 7.28 20.71
N GLN A 271 11.37 6.02 21.14
CA GLN A 271 11.46 4.88 20.24
C GLN A 271 10.23 4.78 19.32
N ARG A 272 9.02 5.05 19.82
CA ARG A 272 7.79 5.10 19.01
C ARG A 272 7.85 6.18 17.95
N GLU A 273 8.33 7.37 18.29
CA GLU A 273 8.52 8.44 17.31
C GLU A 273 9.52 8.07 16.21
N LEU A 274 10.61 7.39 16.58
CA LEU A 274 11.54 6.83 15.59
C LEU A 274 10.87 5.77 14.73
N VAL A 275 10.15 4.82 15.34
CA VAL A 275 9.41 3.82 14.57
C VAL A 275 8.45 4.53 13.62
N GLU A 276 7.64 5.48 14.09
CA GLU A 276 6.74 6.29 13.24
C GLU A 276 7.47 7.04 12.11
N GLU A 277 8.69 7.51 12.32
CA GLU A 277 9.51 8.18 11.29
C GLU A 277 9.98 7.20 10.20
N TYR A 278 10.17 5.91 10.53
CA TYR A 278 10.85 4.95 9.65
C TYR A 278 10.02 3.76 9.20
N ILE A 279 8.96 3.42 9.92
CA ILE A 279 8.00 2.35 9.66
C ILE A 279 6.63 2.81 10.16
N GLY A 280 5.70 3.02 9.24
CA GLY A 280 4.36 3.48 9.58
C GLY A 280 3.29 2.90 8.67
N GLY A 281 2.05 2.98 9.14
CA GLY A 281 0.89 2.83 8.27
C GLY A 281 0.41 4.18 7.74
N ILE A 282 -0.76 4.19 7.10
CA ILE A 282 -1.34 5.38 6.48
C ILE A 282 -1.70 6.50 7.48
N TYR A 283 -1.88 6.14 8.75
CA TYR A 283 -1.92 7.05 9.89
C TYR A 283 -0.95 6.57 10.97
N LYS A 284 -0.57 7.47 11.90
CA LYS A 284 0.25 7.13 13.09
C LYS A 284 -0.30 5.96 13.91
N TYR A 285 -1.62 5.82 13.96
CA TYR A 285 -2.31 4.78 14.73
C TYR A 285 -2.71 3.54 13.91
N SER A 286 -2.22 3.42 12.67
CA SER A 286 -2.50 2.31 11.75
C SER A 286 -1.74 1.02 12.09
N THR A 287 -1.55 0.74 13.37
CA THR A 287 -0.66 -0.32 13.88
C THR A 287 -1.42 -1.44 14.55
N GLY A 288 -0.77 -2.61 14.64
CA GLY A 288 -1.20 -3.71 15.49
C GLY A 288 -1.07 -3.37 16.97
N PHE A 289 -1.76 -4.16 17.79
CA PHE A 289 -1.67 -4.13 19.24
C PHE A 289 -1.22 -5.49 19.77
N LYS A 290 -0.29 -5.48 20.73
CA LYS A 290 0.25 -6.65 21.41
C LYS A 290 0.38 -6.36 22.91
N ILE A 291 0.06 -7.36 23.73
CA ILE A 291 0.22 -7.32 25.18
C ILE A 291 0.79 -8.63 25.71
N TYR A 292 1.38 -8.57 26.90
CA TYR A 292 1.84 -9.74 27.63
C TYR A 292 0.97 -9.98 28.87
N LYS A 293 0.52 -11.22 29.05
CA LYS A 293 -0.14 -11.70 30.27
C LYS A 293 0.42 -13.05 30.65
N ASN A 294 0.92 -13.18 31.87
CA ASN A 294 1.54 -14.41 32.39
C ASN A 294 2.59 -14.97 31.42
N GLU A 295 3.51 -14.11 30.95
CA GLU A 295 4.59 -14.45 29.99
C GLU A 295 4.14 -14.91 28.60
N LYS A 296 2.82 -14.96 28.34
CA LYS A 296 2.24 -15.23 27.02
C LYS A 296 1.88 -13.93 26.33
N SER A 297 2.25 -13.81 25.06
CA SER A 297 1.85 -12.68 24.21
C SER A 297 0.44 -12.90 23.64
N TYR A 298 -0.33 -11.83 23.61
CA TYR A 298 -1.60 -11.77 22.90
C TYR A 298 -1.61 -10.57 21.98
N GLY A 299 -2.04 -10.77 20.75
CA GLY A 299 -1.95 -9.75 19.74
C GLY A 299 -3.01 -9.85 18.66
N THR A 300 -3.36 -8.66 18.18
CA THR A 300 -4.31 -8.44 17.07
C THR A 300 -3.73 -8.92 15.74
N ILE A 301 -4.55 -8.89 14.69
CA ILE A 301 -4.17 -9.38 13.35
C ILE A 301 -2.86 -8.78 12.84
N MET A 302 -2.61 -7.49 13.08
CA MET A 302 -1.38 -6.84 12.60
C MET A 302 -0.17 -7.05 13.51
N SER A 303 -0.30 -7.81 14.59
CA SER A 303 0.86 -8.27 15.37
C SER A 303 1.39 -9.60 14.83
N TYR A 304 2.55 -10.08 15.27
CA TYR A 304 2.94 -11.49 15.06
C TYR A 304 2.49 -12.44 16.18
N ALA A 305 1.76 -11.91 17.17
CA ALA A 305 1.13 -12.69 18.22
C ALA A 305 -0.37 -12.89 17.94
N GLN A 306 -0.76 -13.21 16.70
CA GLN A 306 -2.12 -13.13 16.11
C GLN A 306 -3.20 -14.07 16.71
N ASN A 307 -3.25 -14.22 18.03
CA ASN A 307 -4.23 -15.04 18.73
C ASN A 307 -5.50 -14.27 19.13
N LEU A 308 -5.57 -12.97 18.82
CA LEU A 308 -6.78 -12.15 18.92
C LEU A 308 -7.33 -11.90 17.50
N PRO A 309 -8.46 -12.49 17.10
CA PRO A 309 -9.08 -12.31 15.77
C PRO A 309 -9.78 -10.94 15.65
N TYR A 310 -9.00 -9.89 15.81
CA TYR A 310 -9.40 -8.49 15.85
C TYR A 310 -8.30 -7.62 15.25
N PHE A 311 -8.68 -6.56 14.54
CA PHE A 311 -7.86 -5.35 14.44
C PHE A 311 -7.89 -4.56 15.75
N SER A 312 -6.82 -3.81 16.00
CA SER A 312 -6.69 -2.98 17.19
C SER A 312 -7.76 -1.87 17.21
N ASN A 313 -8.46 -1.76 18.33
CA ASN A 313 -9.50 -0.78 18.63
C ASN A 313 -9.60 -0.60 20.17
N PRO A 314 -9.25 0.56 20.74
CA PRO A 314 -9.28 0.80 22.18
C PRO A 314 -10.70 0.81 22.78
N ASN A 315 -11.74 0.91 21.94
CA ASN A 315 -13.13 1.00 22.39
C ASN A 315 -13.82 -0.36 22.57
N ILE A 316 -13.12 -1.46 22.29
CA ILE A 316 -13.68 -2.82 22.41
C ILE A 316 -12.86 -3.68 23.36
N LYS A 317 -13.48 -4.78 23.78
CA LYS A 317 -12.83 -5.84 24.56
C LYS A 317 -12.65 -7.07 23.68
N CYS A 318 -11.44 -7.60 23.68
CA CYS A 318 -11.05 -8.77 22.91
C CYS A 318 -10.95 -10.02 23.77
N SER A 319 -11.13 -11.14 23.10
CA SER A 319 -10.92 -12.48 23.64
C SER A 319 -10.04 -13.25 22.67
N SER A 320 -9.19 -14.11 23.21
CA SER A 320 -8.41 -15.05 22.39
C SER A 320 -9.33 -16.04 21.69
N GLU A 321 -8.86 -16.62 20.58
CA GLU A 321 -9.61 -17.62 19.82
C GLU A 321 -10.02 -18.82 20.70
N ASP A 322 -9.10 -19.31 21.52
CA ASP A 322 -9.31 -20.42 22.46
C ASP A 322 -10.08 -20.02 23.73
N LEU A 323 -10.48 -18.75 23.85
CA LEU A 323 -11.13 -18.14 25.02
C LEU A 323 -10.33 -18.28 26.34
N SER A 324 -9.05 -18.64 26.27
CA SER A 324 -8.16 -18.70 27.44
C SER A 324 -7.97 -17.34 28.10
N GLU A 325 -8.15 -16.26 27.33
CA GLU A 325 -8.05 -14.89 27.81
C GLU A 325 -9.19 -14.04 27.25
N THR A 326 -9.86 -13.27 28.12
CA THR A 326 -11.05 -12.47 27.75
C THR A 326 -11.01 -11.10 28.40
N GLY A 327 -11.73 -10.13 27.84
CA GLY A 327 -11.85 -8.79 28.43
C GLY A 327 -10.60 -7.91 28.27
N ILE A 328 -9.68 -8.28 27.37
CA ILE A 328 -8.50 -7.47 27.01
C ILE A 328 -8.95 -6.17 26.35
N VAL A 329 -8.45 -5.00 26.77
CA VAL A 329 -8.60 -3.79 25.95
C VAL A 329 -7.85 -4.00 24.65
N CYS A 330 -8.53 -3.90 23.51
CA CYS A 330 -7.99 -4.38 22.25
C CYS A 330 -7.18 -3.36 21.46
N GLY A 331 -6.42 -2.50 22.11
CA GLY A 331 -5.73 -1.40 21.46
C GLY A 331 -5.41 -0.28 22.41
N SER A 332 -4.81 0.77 21.88
CA SER A 332 -4.53 2.02 22.58
C SER A 332 -4.97 3.20 21.71
N ALA A 333 -4.71 4.44 22.15
CA ALA A 333 -4.91 5.60 21.28
C ALA A 333 -3.96 5.56 20.07
N ASP A 334 -2.77 4.98 20.28
CA ASP A 334 -1.68 4.87 19.29
C ASP A 334 -1.74 3.56 18.51
N ASP A 335 -2.54 2.58 18.95
CA ASP A 335 -2.76 1.31 18.26
C ASP A 335 -4.27 1.15 17.97
N ASN A 336 -4.70 1.68 16.82
CA ASN A 336 -6.10 1.76 16.43
C ASN A 336 -6.31 1.55 14.92
N ALA A 337 -5.90 0.37 14.44
CA ALA A 337 -6.09 -0.06 13.07
C ALA A 337 -7.55 0.02 12.63
N ALA A 338 -8.53 -0.24 13.52
CA ALA A 338 -9.94 -0.12 13.17
C ALA A 338 -10.33 1.31 12.78
N LYS A 339 -9.85 2.33 13.50
CA LYS A 339 -10.05 3.73 13.12
C LYS A 339 -9.39 4.05 11.79
N SER A 340 -8.16 3.56 11.57
CA SER A 340 -7.44 3.73 10.30
C SER A 340 -8.25 3.18 9.14
N LEU A 341 -8.66 1.90 9.23
CA LEU A 341 -9.46 1.25 8.20
C LEU A 341 -10.79 1.97 7.98
N ASN A 342 -11.45 2.44 9.04
CA ASN A 342 -12.73 3.16 8.91
C ASN A 342 -12.62 4.47 8.13
N LEU A 343 -11.53 5.22 8.35
CA LEU A 343 -11.27 6.48 7.64
C LEU A 343 -10.84 6.23 6.19
N SER A 344 -10.07 5.16 5.96
CA SER A 344 -9.54 4.79 4.65
C SER A 344 -10.50 3.95 3.80
N ALA A 345 -11.57 3.40 4.38
CA ALA A 345 -12.52 2.50 3.72
C ALA A 345 -13.11 3.07 2.41
N PRO A 346 -13.51 4.36 2.32
CA PRO A 346 -13.96 4.94 1.06
C PRO A 346 -12.91 4.92 -0.04
N SER A 347 -11.63 5.07 0.31
CA SER A 347 -10.52 5.07 -0.65
C SER A 347 -10.15 3.64 -1.06
N ILE A 348 -10.01 2.73 -0.09
CA ILE A 348 -9.68 1.32 -0.31
C ILE A 348 -10.72 0.63 -1.20
N SER A 349 -12.01 0.85 -0.94
CA SER A 349 -13.13 0.32 -1.75
C SER A 349 -13.23 0.90 -3.16
N ASN A 350 -12.32 1.82 -3.51
CA ASN A 350 -12.25 2.46 -4.82
C ASN A 350 -10.84 2.41 -5.43
N PHE A 351 -9.96 1.54 -4.93
CA PHE A 351 -8.63 1.32 -5.51
C PHE A 351 -8.68 0.89 -6.97
N CYS A 352 -9.77 0.27 -7.44
CA CYS A 352 -9.98 -0.02 -8.85
C CYS A 352 -11.34 0.47 -9.39
N SER A 353 -11.77 1.68 -8.99
CA SER A 353 -13.12 2.20 -9.26
C SER A 353 -13.51 2.34 -10.75
N ALA A 354 -12.56 2.63 -11.65
CA ALA A 354 -12.85 2.78 -13.07
C ALA A 354 -13.36 1.48 -13.72
N SER A 355 -12.85 0.37 -13.21
CA SER A 355 -13.07 -0.99 -13.71
C SER A 355 -14.33 -1.65 -13.16
N LYS A 356 -14.87 -1.17 -12.03
CA LYS A 356 -16.10 -1.68 -11.39
C LYS A 356 -17.40 -1.33 -12.11
N ARG A 357 -17.31 -0.68 -13.26
CA ARG A 357 -18.49 -0.14 -13.94
C ARG A 357 -19.26 -1.27 -14.60
N ASP A 358 -20.58 -1.22 -14.43
CA ASP A 358 -21.44 -2.21 -15.04
C ASP A 358 -21.30 -2.12 -16.56
N ARG A 359 -20.90 -3.22 -17.18
CA ARG A 359 -20.89 -3.33 -18.63
C ARG A 359 -22.30 -3.38 -19.20
N SER A 360 -23.34 -3.41 -18.37
CA SER A 360 -24.70 -3.15 -18.83
C SER A 360 -24.96 -1.67 -19.13
N ASP A 361 -24.16 -0.74 -18.60
CA ASP A 361 -24.26 0.70 -18.85
C ASP A 361 -23.53 1.12 -20.15
N LEU A 362 -23.50 0.24 -21.16
CA LEU A 362 -22.91 0.54 -22.46
C LEU A 362 -23.66 1.72 -23.07
N SER A 363 -23.05 2.90 -22.95
CA SER A 363 -23.58 4.11 -23.56
C SER A 363 -23.32 4.08 -25.05
N MET A 364 -24.37 4.37 -25.84
CA MET A 364 -24.22 4.68 -27.27
C MET A 364 -23.57 6.06 -27.49
N ASN A 365 -23.57 6.92 -26.46
CA ASN A 365 -22.91 8.22 -26.48
C ASN A 365 -21.66 8.17 -25.58
N PHE A 366 -20.48 8.26 -26.18
CA PHE A 366 -19.22 8.25 -25.44
C PHE A 366 -18.28 9.37 -25.88
N GLU A 367 -17.41 9.77 -24.96
CA GLU A 367 -16.27 10.61 -25.26
C GLU A 367 -15.01 9.76 -25.42
N LEU A 368 -14.15 10.15 -26.34
CA LEU A 368 -12.80 9.59 -26.45
C LEU A 368 -11.85 10.30 -25.49
N VAL A 369 -10.73 9.64 -25.19
CA VAL A 369 -9.60 10.31 -24.51
C VAL A 369 -9.12 11.48 -25.36
N LYS A 370 -8.87 12.63 -24.71
CA LYS A 370 -8.41 13.86 -25.37
C LYS A 370 -6.98 14.17 -24.94
N LEU A 371 -6.13 14.52 -25.90
CA LEU A 371 -4.84 15.16 -25.62
C LEU A 371 -5.12 16.58 -25.13
N ILE A 372 -4.42 16.99 -24.07
CA ILE A 372 -4.42 18.36 -23.59
C ILE A 372 -3.33 19.13 -24.34
N PRO A 373 -3.67 20.26 -25.00
CA PRO A 373 -2.67 21.12 -25.60
C PRO A 373 -1.64 21.58 -24.58
N GLU A 374 -0.38 21.73 -24.99
CA GLU A 374 0.72 22.17 -24.12
C GLU A 374 0.38 23.46 -23.36
N SER A 375 -0.22 24.45 -24.06
CA SER A 375 -0.66 25.71 -23.45
C SER A 375 -1.75 25.57 -22.39
N GLU A 376 -2.59 24.52 -22.46
CA GLU A 376 -3.56 24.21 -21.40
C GLU A 376 -2.85 23.47 -20.25
N ALA A 377 -1.94 22.53 -20.55
CA ALA A 377 -1.20 21.77 -19.56
C ALA A 377 -0.37 22.66 -18.62
N GLU A 378 0.25 23.73 -19.13
CA GLU A 378 1.00 24.72 -18.33
C GLU A 378 0.15 25.41 -17.25
N THR A 379 -1.18 25.41 -17.39
CA THR A 379 -2.10 26.04 -16.44
C THR A 379 -2.67 25.07 -15.40
N ILE A 380 -2.40 23.78 -15.52
CA ILE A 380 -2.94 22.73 -14.65
C ILE A 380 -1.94 22.48 -13.51
N ASP A 381 -2.43 22.57 -12.27
CA ASP A 381 -1.65 22.20 -11.09
C ASP A 381 -1.68 20.68 -10.89
N PHE A 382 -0.59 20.01 -11.28
CA PHE A 382 -0.43 18.57 -11.13
C PHE A 382 0.12 18.21 -9.75
N ASP A 383 -0.40 17.13 -9.18
CA ASP A 383 0.03 16.58 -7.91
C ASP A 383 1.24 15.67 -8.06
N PHE A 384 2.42 16.28 -8.21
CA PHE A 384 3.68 15.54 -8.28
C PHE A 384 4.10 14.91 -6.96
N ASN A 385 3.56 15.37 -5.82
CA ASN A 385 3.85 14.79 -4.51
C ASN A 385 3.23 13.39 -4.37
N HIS A 386 2.05 13.20 -4.96
CA HIS A 386 1.34 11.91 -5.01
C HIS A 386 1.38 11.24 -6.39
N ALA A 387 2.30 11.66 -7.24
CA ALA A 387 2.51 11.06 -8.54
C ALA A 387 3.07 9.63 -8.42
N TYR A 388 2.77 8.82 -9.43
CA TYR A 388 3.61 7.68 -9.72
C TYR A 388 4.92 8.19 -10.32
N TYR A 389 6.04 7.91 -9.66
CA TYR A 389 7.36 8.25 -10.16
C TYR A 389 8.31 7.08 -9.96
N ASN A 390 9.07 6.76 -11.00
CA ASN A 390 9.98 5.63 -10.99
C ASN A 390 11.24 5.93 -11.79
N GLU A 391 12.39 5.95 -11.12
CA GLU A 391 13.74 6.13 -11.70
C GLU A 391 14.53 4.82 -11.73
N PHE A 392 13.85 3.68 -11.58
CA PHE A 392 14.46 2.35 -11.58
C PHE A 392 15.56 2.12 -10.52
N SER A 393 15.64 3.01 -9.52
CA SER A 393 16.67 3.02 -8.47
C SER A 393 16.53 1.88 -7.47
N SER A 394 15.33 1.33 -7.34
CA SER A 394 15.05 0.11 -6.61
C SER A 394 14.62 -1.01 -7.56
N LYS A 395 14.91 -2.26 -7.19
CA LYS A 395 14.35 -3.45 -7.88
C LYS A 395 12.84 -3.57 -7.70
N ASP A 396 12.25 -2.70 -6.88
CA ASP A 396 10.84 -2.68 -6.54
C ASP A 396 10.08 -1.81 -7.52
N GLN A 397 9.82 -2.39 -8.68
CA GLN A 397 9.03 -1.80 -9.75
C GLN A 397 7.57 -2.21 -9.61
N PHE A 398 6.65 -1.29 -9.92
CA PHE A 398 5.22 -1.50 -9.70
C PHE A 398 4.44 -1.28 -10.99
N GLY A 399 3.66 -2.28 -11.40
CA GLY A 399 2.77 -2.14 -12.55
C GLY A 399 3.49 -2.00 -13.89
N ILE A 400 4.82 -2.18 -13.93
CA ILE A 400 5.64 -2.17 -15.13
C ILE A 400 5.87 -3.61 -15.57
N TYR A 401 5.53 -3.93 -16.81
CA TYR A 401 5.65 -5.28 -17.35
C TYR A 401 6.12 -5.25 -18.80
N PRO A 402 6.78 -6.32 -19.29
CA PRO A 402 7.02 -6.46 -20.71
C PRO A 402 5.66 -6.58 -21.40
N TRP A 403 5.40 -5.73 -22.40
CA TRP A 403 4.10 -5.75 -23.05
C TRP A 403 3.90 -7.02 -23.89
N ASN A 404 4.99 -7.50 -24.50
CA ASN A 404 5.01 -8.73 -25.26
C ASN A 404 5.65 -9.87 -24.42
N LYS A 405 5.24 -11.13 -24.65
CA LYS A 405 5.72 -12.31 -23.90
C LYS A 405 7.23 -12.58 -24.04
N THR A 406 7.84 -12.06 -25.09
CA THR A 406 9.26 -12.25 -25.41
C THR A 406 10.13 -11.09 -24.94
N GLY A 407 9.53 -10.01 -24.40
CA GLY A 407 10.23 -8.82 -23.97
C GLY A 407 10.98 -9.12 -22.68
N ILE A 408 12.27 -8.78 -22.66
CA ILE A 408 13.11 -8.94 -21.49
C ILE A 408 13.35 -7.56 -20.89
N LEU A 409 12.92 -7.40 -19.64
CA LEU A 409 13.20 -6.25 -18.81
C LEU A 409 14.49 -6.51 -18.02
N ASN A 410 15.51 -5.68 -18.25
CA ASN A 410 16.76 -5.72 -17.50
C ASN A 410 16.93 -4.41 -16.71
N PHE A 411 17.41 -4.53 -15.48
CA PHE A 411 17.76 -3.39 -14.64
C PHE A 411 19.26 -3.20 -14.70
N ASP A 412 19.67 -2.11 -15.34
CA ASP A 412 21.07 -1.79 -15.59
C ASP A 412 21.43 -0.45 -14.94
N THR A 413 22.71 -0.11 -14.95
CA THR A 413 23.20 1.22 -14.58
C THR A 413 23.84 1.89 -15.78
N GLU A 414 23.50 3.14 -16.03
CA GLU A 414 24.02 3.94 -17.14
C GLU A 414 24.66 5.24 -16.63
N ASN A 415 25.62 5.74 -17.40
CA ASN A 415 26.15 7.08 -17.17
C ASN A 415 25.21 8.10 -17.86
N LYS A 416 24.64 9.02 -17.10
CA LYS A 416 23.82 10.13 -17.57
C LYS A 416 24.61 11.42 -17.42
N GLN A 417 24.68 12.21 -18.49
CA GLN A 417 25.15 13.59 -18.36
C GLN A 417 24.03 14.43 -17.75
N VAL A 418 24.35 15.08 -16.64
CA VAL A 418 23.47 16.06 -15.99
C VAL A 418 24.11 17.42 -16.22
N VAL A 419 23.29 18.40 -16.59
CA VAL A 419 23.72 19.79 -16.75
C VAL A 419 22.97 20.59 -15.70
N ASP A 420 23.69 21.26 -14.81
CA ASP A 420 23.09 22.12 -13.79
C ASP A 420 22.59 23.45 -14.39
N ASP A 421 21.92 24.26 -13.55
CA ASP A 421 21.40 25.59 -13.95
C ASP A 421 22.52 26.56 -14.38
N GLU A 422 23.77 26.28 -14.04
CA GLU A 422 24.96 27.06 -14.42
C GLU A 422 25.58 26.57 -15.74
N GLY A 423 25.04 25.51 -16.33
CA GLY A 423 25.55 24.90 -17.56
C GLY A 423 26.74 23.95 -17.33
N ASN A 424 27.10 23.64 -16.09
CA ASN A 424 28.16 22.69 -15.79
C ASN A 424 27.64 21.27 -16.05
N SER A 425 28.41 20.49 -16.81
CA SER A 425 28.08 19.08 -17.04
C SER A 425 28.79 18.20 -16.02
N SER A 426 28.02 17.40 -15.28
CA SER A 426 28.48 16.27 -14.50
C SER A 426 28.07 14.96 -15.18
N THR A 427 28.68 13.85 -14.78
CA THR A 427 28.24 12.51 -15.17
C THR A 427 27.83 11.77 -13.91
N GLU A 428 26.58 11.32 -13.89
CA GLU A 428 26.01 10.57 -12.78
C GLU A 428 25.65 9.17 -13.22
N LYS A 429 25.77 8.20 -12.31
CA LYS A 429 25.27 6.85 -12.56
C LYS A 429 23.78 6.82 -12.20
N THR A 430 22.94 6.59 -13.20
CA THR A 430 21.50 6.39 -13.01
C THR A 430 21.16 4.91 -13.20
N ASN A 431 20.12 4.45 -12.52
CA ASN A 431 19.56 3.12 -12.78
C ASN A 431 18.57 3.25 -13.92
N VAL A 432 18.57 2.28 -14.82
CA VAL A 432 17.71 2.31 -16.01
C VAL A 432 17.01 0.98 -16.20
N LEU A 433 15.85 1.04 -16.87
CA LEU A 433 15.17 -0.11 -17.42
C LEU A 433 15.57 -0.29 -18.89
N THR A 434 16.33 -1.32 -19.16
CA THR A 434 16.70 -1.74 -20.52
C THR A 434 15.69 -2.77 -21.02
N VAL A 435 15.17 -2.54 -22.22
CA VAL A 435 14.14 -3.36 -22.82
C VAL A 435 14.67 -3.91 -24.13
N GLN A 436 14.95 -5.20 -24.13
CA GLN A 436 15.35 -5.92 -25.34
C GLN A 436 14.08 -6.44 -26.01
N ASP A 437 13.65 -5.75 -27.07
CA ASP A 437 12.58 -6.24 -27.93
C ASP A 437 13.18 -7.21 -28.96
N SER A 438 12.52 -8.35 -29.14
CA SER A 438 12.97 -9.36 -30.10
C SER A 438 12.19 -9.37 -31.40
N LYS A 439 11.06 -8.61 -31.52
CA LYS A 439 10.38 -8.46 -32.82
C LYS A 439 9.10 -7.60 -32.87
N TYR A 440 8.49 -7.22 -31.74
CA TYR A 440 7.13 -6.68 -31.78
C TYR A 440 6.87 -5.60 -30.73
N PHE A 441 6.47 -4.46 -31.26
CA PHE A 441 5.70 -3.40 -30.63
C PHE A 441 4.54 -3.93 -29.75
N PRO A 442 4.24 -3.37 -28.56
CA PRO A 442 5.05 -2.52 -27.67
C PRO A 442 6.11 -3.23 -26.81
N ALA A 443 7.05 -2.45 -26.25
CA ALA A 443 8.18 -2.96 -25.46
C ALA A 443 7.88 -3.02 -23.95
N VAL A 444 7.38 -1.93 -23.35
CA VAL A 444 7.02 -1.84 -21.92
C VAL A 444 5.58 -1.39 -21.77
N GLY A 445 4.85 -2.00 -20.83
CA GLY A 445 3.52 -1.58 -20.42
C GLY A 445 3.48 -1.05 -19.00
N PHE A 446 2.56 -0.12 -18.74
CA PHE A 446 2.24 0.37 -17.41
C PHE A 446 0.72 0.38 -17.21
N GLU A 447 0.23 -0.28 -16.16
CA GLU A 447 -1.21 -0.40 -15.88
C GLU A 447 -1.73 0.82 -15.10
N LEU A 448 -2.69 1.53 -15.70
CA LEU A 448 -3.34 2.71 -15.11
C LEU A 448 -4.84 2.51 -14.84
N SER A 449 -5.43 1.39 -15.26
CA SER A 449 -6.90 1.21 -15.24
C SER A 449 -7.50 1.43 -13.85
N CYS A 450 -6.85 0.91 -12.81
CA CYS A 450 -7.37 1.03 -11.44
C CYS A 450 -7.23 2.45 -10.86
N VAL A 451 -6.30 3.27 -11.36
CA VAL A 451 -6.11 4.67 -10.93
C VAL A 451 -6.77 5.71 -11.82
N ALA A 452 -7.35 5.28 -12.94
CA ALA A 452 -8.03 6.15 -13.86
C ALA A 452 -9.26 6.79 -13.21
N GLU A 453 -9.22 8.11 -13.01
CA GLU A 453 -10.34 8.86 -12.45
C GLU A 453 -11.11 9.57 -13.59
N LYS A 454 -12.45 9.60 -13.48
CA LYS A 454 -13.32 10.19 -14.52
C LYS A 454 -13.04 11.67 -14.67
N LYS A 455 -12.99 12.17 -15.91
CA LYS A 455 -12.81 13.60 -16.25
C LYS A 455 -11.53 14.24 -15.72
N LYS A 456 -10.69 13.49 -15.01
CA LYS A 456 -9.41 13.96 -14.49
C LYS A 456 -8.40 14.06 -15.63
N VAL A 457 -7.57 15.10 -15.56
CA VAL A 457 -6.38 15.25 -16.39
C VAL A 457 -5.20 14.56 -15.72
N PHE A 458 -4.41 13.86 -16.53
CA PHE A 458 -3.16 13.24 -16.13
C PHE A 458 -2.02 13.81 -16.96
N ALA A 459 -0.93 14.17 -16.31
CA ALA A 459 0.37 14.38 -16.94
C ALA A 459 1.13 13.06 -16.95
N ILE A 460 1.67 12.70 -18.12
CA ILE A 460 2.44 11.48 -18.33
C ILE A 460 3.78 11.89 -18.94
N GLY A 461 4.87 11.37 -18.39
CA GLY A 461 6.22 11.62 -18.87
C GLY A 461 7.10 10.38 -18.81
N ALA A 462 7.98 10.21 -19.78
CA ALA A 462 9.02 9.18 -19.75
C ALA A 462 10.32 9.70 -20.36
N SER A 463 11.43 9.55 -19.64
CA SER A 463 12.78 9.88 -20.13
C SER A 463 13.40 8.64 -20.79
N VAL A 464 13.63 8.70 -22.10
CA VAL A 464 14.05 7.53 -22.90
C VAL A 464 15.26 7.79 -23.79
N LYS A 465 16.02 6.74 -24.09
CA LYS A 465 17.03 6.72 -25.15
C LYS A 465 16.99 5.37 -25.88
N SER A 466 17.66 5.28 -27.03
CA SER A 466 17.66 4.05 -27.83
C SER A 466 19.07 3.65 -28.24
N ALA A 467 19.38 2.36 -28.29
CA ALA A 467 20.73 1.89 -28.61
C ALA A 467 21.20 2.30 -30.03
N LYS A 468 20.26 2.48 -30.96
CA LYS A 468 20.48 2.99 -32.32
C LYS A 468 19.63 4.25 -32.56
N PRO A 469 20.03 5.14 -33.47
CA PRO A 469 19.17 6.23 -33.93
C PRO A 469 17.83 5.69 -34.46
N GLY A 470 16.74 6.31 -34.05
CA GLY A 470 15.39 5.94 -34.45
C GLY A 470 14.37 6.86 -33.80
N LYS A 471 13.13 6.40 -33.71
CA LYS A 471 12.06 7.05 -32.98
C LYS A 471 11.67 6.25 -31.76
N SER A 472 11.35 6.94 -30.68
CA SER A 472 10.63 6.38 -29.54
C SER A 472 9.27 7.04 -29.41
N THR A 473 8.30 6.28 -28.94
CA THR A 473 6.90 6.69 -28.95
C THR A 473 6.22 6.29 -27.66
N LEU A 474 5.47 7.22 -27.09
CA LEU A 474 4.59 7.01 -25.95
C LEU A 474 3.17 6.79 -26.45
N TRP A 475 2.56 5.68 -26.03
CA TRP A 475 1.24 5.25 -26.43
C TRP A 475 0.32 5.10 -25.24
N LEU A 476 -0.96 5.29 -25.49
CA LEU A 476 -2.05 4.97 -24.60
C LEU A 476 -2.98 3.95 -25.26
N TYR A 477 -3.06 2.77 -24.67
CA TYR A 477 -4.15 1.84 -24.94
C TYR A 477 -5.29 2.10 -23.96
N TYR A 478 -6.52 2.18 -24.47
CA TYR A 478 -7.68 2.30 -23.60
C TYR A 478 -8.90 1.56 -24.11
N GLU A 479 -9.77 1.20 -23.17
CA GLU A 479 -11.07 0.61 -23.43
C GLU A 479 -12.15 1.42 -22.73
N LEU A 480 -13.33 1.50 -23.35
CA LEU A 480 -14.49 2.17 -22.79
C LEU A 480 -15.61 1.18 -22.48
N ALA A 481 -16.43 1.50 -21.49
CA ALA A 481 -17.79 0.95 -21.32
C ALA A 481 -18.72 1.58 -22.37
N ALA A 482 -18.44 1.33 -23.65
CA ALA A 482 -19.28 1.70 -24.79
C ALA A 482 -19.09 0.71 -25.93
N LEU A 483 -20.11 0.58 -26.77
CA LEU A 483 -20.04 -0.16 -28.03
C LEU A 483 -19.74 0.81 -29.16
N ASP A 484 -18.82 0.40 -30.04
CA ASP A 484 -18.63 1.03 -31.33
C ASP A 484 -19.85 0.68 -32.21
N LEU A 485 -20.58 1.70 -32.66
CA LEU A 485 -21.84 1.53 -33.39
C LEU A 485 -21.66 0.85 -34.75
N GLU A 486 -20.46 0.89 -35.32
CA GLU A 486 -20.18 0.25 -36.61
C GLU A 486 -19.88 -1.25 -36.46
N THR A 487 -19.22 -1.63 -35.36
CA THR A 487 -18.73 -3.00 -35.18
C THR A 487 -19.50 -3.81 -34.15
N ASP A 488 -20.38 -3.19 -33.36
CA ASP A 488 -21.09 -3.81 -32.22
C ASP A 488 -20.11 -4.48 -31.23
N THR A 489 -18.92 -3.89 -31.09
CA THR A 489 -17.89 -4.37 -30.17
C THR A 489 -17.48 -3.27 -29.20
N GLN A 490 -16.94 -3.66 -28.04
CA GLN A 490 -16.42 -2.72 -27.07
C GLN A 490 -15.39 -1.80 -27.72
N VAL A 491 -15.48 -0.49 -27.45
CA VAL A 491 -14.51 0.48 -27.96
C VAL A 491 -13.13 0.22 -27.35
N LYS A 492 -12.17 -0.12 -28.21
CA LYS A 492 -10.75 -0.32 -27.88
C LYS A 492 -9.92 0.53 -28.82
N LYS A 493 -9.04 1.37 -28.28
CA LYS A 493 -8.27 2.33 -29.09
C LYS A 493 -6.82 2.41 -28.63
N TRP A 494 -5.96 2.71 -29.58
CA TRP A 494 -4.60 3.17 -29.36
C TRP A 494 -4.52 4.65 -29.70
N LEU A 495 -3.94 5.44 -28.81
CA LEU A 495 -3.67 6.86 -29.01
C LEU A 495 -2.17 7.07 -28.88
N LYS A 496 -1.57 7.69 -29.90
CA LYS A 496 -0.20 8.16 -29.83
C LYS A 496 -0.17 9.44 -29.00
N LEU A 497 0.59 9.43 -27.91
CA LEU A 497 0.70 10.58 -27.02
C LEU A 497 1.84 11.51 -27.46
N ASP A 498 3.02 10.95 -27.70
CA ASP A 498 4.21 11.70 -28.15
C ASP A 498 5.15 10.78 -28.96
N GLU A 499 5.94 11.36 -29.86
CA GLU A 499 6.93 10.66 -30.69
C GLU A 499 8.13 11.58 -30.97
N LYS A 500 9.32 11.13 -30.58
CA LYS A 500 10.55 11.90 -30.76
C LYS A 500 11.68 11.03 -31.30
N ASP A 501 12.62 11.68 -32.00
CA ASP A 501 13.85 11.04 -32.44
C ASP A 501 14.74 10.74 -31.22
N THR A 502 15.19 9.50 -31.11
CA THR A 502 16.05 9.03 -30.02
C THR A 502 17.32 8.39 -30.57
N ASN A 503 18.37 8.38 -29.76
CA ASN A 503 19.64 7.74 -30.07
C ASN A 503 20.36 7.34 -28.77
N ASN A 504 21.60 6.90 -28.85
CA ASN A 504 22.36 6.40 -27.70
C ASN A 504 23.13 7.48 -26.93
N LYS A 505 23.04 8.75 -27.34
CA LYS A 505 23.86 9.85 -26.79
C LYS A 505 23.20 10.55 -25.61
N GLN A 506 21.90 10.83 -25.71
CA GLN A 506 21.16 11.59 -24.70
C GLN A 506 19.77 11.01 -24.48
N PHE A 507 19.26 11.19 -23.27
CA PHE A 507 17.85 10.94 -22.97
C PHE A 507 16.98 12.01 -23.62
N THR A 508 15.76 11.62 -23.96
CA THR A 508 14.74 12.44 -24.61
C THR A 508 13.44 12.21 -23.90
N ASP A 509 12.79 13.27 -23.45
CA ASP A 509 11.55 13.19 -22.69
C ASP A 509 10.36 13.05 -23.65
N LEU A 510 9.53 12.04 -23.44
CA LEU A 510 8.24 11.85 -24.09
C LEU A 510 7.15 12.29 -23.11
N GLU A 511 6.33 13.26 -23.48
CA GLU A 511 5.39 13.88 -22.54
C GLU A 511 4.03 14.16 -23.16
N ALA A 512 2.96 13.98 -22.38
CA ALA A 512 1.62 14.38 -22.77
C ALA A 512 0.69 14.62 -21.57
N GLY A 513 -0.21 15.59 -21.72
CA GLY A 513 -1.41 15.68 -20.89
C GLY A 513 -2.58 14.93 -21.53
N ILE A 514 -3.32 14.14 -20.76
CA ILE A 514 -4.53 13.44 -21.24
C ILE A 514 -5.72 13.71 -20.33
N ARG A 515 -6.91 13.89 -20.92
CA ARG A 515 -8.19 13.92 -20.19
C ARG A 515 -8.95 12.63 -20.44
N LEU A 516 -9.29 11.92 -19.36
CA LEU A 516 -10.01 10.66 -19.43
C LEU A 516 -11.53 10.87 -19.49
N PRO A 517 -12.26 10.09 -20.31
CA PRO A 517 -13.72 10.18 -20.38
C PRO A 517 -14.42 9.49 -19.20
N ASP A 518 -15.71 9.79 -19.02
CA ASP A 518 -16.54 9.25 -17.93
C ASP A 518 -16.77 7.73 -17.99
N ASN A 519 -16.55 7.11 -19.14
CA ASN A 519 -16.80 5.70 -19.40
C ASN A 519 -15.51 4.89 -19.61
N ILE A 520 -14.35 5.43 -19.24
CA ILE A 520 -13.06 4.72 -19.28
C ILE A 520 -13.08 3.48 -18.37
N THR A 521 -12.70 2.30 -18.89
CA THR A 521 -12.64 1.05 -18.10
C THR A 521 -11.24 0.48 -18.02
N VAL A 522 -10.43 0.69 -19.05
CA VAL A 522 -9.04 0.24 -19.11
C VAL A 522 -8.17 1.38 -19.62
N VAL A 523 -7.02 1.57 -19.00
CA VAL A 523 -6.00 2.57 -19.35
C VAL A 523 -4.64 1.93 -19.17
N ARG A 524 -3.84 1.83 -20.23
CA ARG A 524 -2.48 1.31 -20.16
C ARG A 524 -1.55 2.18 -20.98
N LEU A 525 -0.41 2.56 -20.40
CA LEU A 525 0.65 3.18 -21.18
C LEU A 525 1.49 2.10 -21.83
N ALA A 526 2.03 2.42 -23.00
CA ALA A 526 3.07 1.64 -23.60
C ALA A 526 4.16 2.52 -24.18
N ILE A 527 5.42 2.10 -24.05
CA ILE A 527 6.56 2.82 -24.62
C ILE A 527 7.25 1.89 -25.63
N THR A 528 7.57 2.44 -26.79
CA THR A 528 8.15 1.69 -27.91
C THR A 528 9.33 2.44 -28.50
N SER A 529 10.27 1.70 -29.09
CA SER A 529 11.26 2.26 -30.02
C SER A 529 11.03 1.71 -31.43
N THR A 530 11.84 2.15 -32.38
CA THR A 530 11.89 1.57 -33.73
C THR A 530 12.25 0.08 -33.64
N ASP A 531 11.72 -0.72 -34.56
CA ASP A 531 11.93 -2.17 -34.59
C ASP A 531 13.43 -2.54 -34.49
N ASP A 532 13.73 -3.64 -33.80
CA ASP A 532 15.09 -4.15 -33.55
C ASP A 532 16.04 -3.15 -32.85
N ASN A 533 15.47 -2.27 -32.02
CA ASN A 533 16.20 -1.31 -31.19
C ASN A 533 15.98 -1.61 -29.70
N THR A 534 17.07 -1.51 -28.92
CA THR A 534 16.98 -1.59 -27.46
C THR A 534 16.51 -0.25 -26.94
N LEU A 535 15.38 -0.24 -26.24
CA LEU A 535 14.87 0.93 -25.53
C LEU A 535 15.49 0.97 -24.14
N ILE A 536 15.93 2.14 -23.70
CA ILE A 536 16.47 2.38 -22.37
C ILE A 536 15.63 3.50 -21.74
N ILE A 537 15.03 3.22 -20.59
CA ILE A 537 14.14 4.13 -19.88
C ILE A 537 14.81 4.52 -18.58
N ASP A 538 15.02 5.82 -18.38
CA ASP A 538 15.60 6.39 -17.15
C ASP A 538 14.53 6.72 -16.12
N SER A 539 13.38 7.22 -16.56
CA SER A 539 12.27 7.46 -15.65
C SER A 539 10.90 7.34 -16.30
N LEU A 540 9.89 7.06 -15.48
CA LEU A 540 8.47 7.09 -15.83
C LEU A 540 7.70 7.84 -14.75
N ALA A 541 6.92 8.83 -15.16
CA ALA A 541 6.11 9.68 -14.30
C ALA A 541 4.65 9.70 -14.75
N VAL A 542 3.72 9.59 -13.81
CA VAL A 542 2.29 9.87 -14.01
C VAL A 542 1.78 10.68 -12.83
N ALA A 543 1.30 11.88 -13.09
CA ALA A 543 0.71 12.77 -12.09
C ALA A 543 -0.75 13.08 -12.47
N LYS A 544 -1.63 13.19 -11.47
CA LYS A 544 -3.02 13.63 -11.67
C LYS A 544 -3.13 15.12 -11.40
N GLU A 545 -4.10 15.80 -12.01
CA GLU A 545 -4.51 17.14 -11.56
C GLU A 545 -4.97 17.10 -10.10
N LYS A 546 -4.69 18.17 -9.34
CA LYS A 546 -5.11 18.31 -7.95
C LYS A 546 -6.62 18.38 -7.76
#